data_AF-A0A832H819-F1
#
_entry.id   AF-A0A832H819-F1
#
_cell.length_a   1.000
_cell.length_b   1.000
_cell.length_c   1.000
_cell.angle_alpha   90.00
_cell.angle_beta   90.00
_cell.angle_gamma   90.00
#
_symmetry.space_group_name_H-M   'P 1'
#
loop_
_entity.id
_entity.type
_entity.pdbx_description
1 polymer ?
#
loop_
_entity_poly.entity_id
_entity_poly.type
_entity_poly.pdbx_seq_one_letter_code
_entity_poly.pdbx_strand_id
1 'polypeptide(L)'
;MTTTGSQIQITRDVSAVQIPAGTAVTLTAGSLVVLTQSMGGSFTVHAQSPSGLFRIAGSDADALGLTAEDAGAASTEGTLEDRVWAQLKTCYDPEIPVNIVDLGLVYSMELKDASGGKRADVKMTLTAPGCGMGPSIAADAKQKLLSLPDIQEAEVEVVWEPQWNPSMISPEGKARLGIE
;
A
#
# COMPACT_ATOMS: atom_id res chain seq x y z
N MET A 1 14.39 6.25 -10.13
CA MET A 1 15.12 4.98 -10.26
C MET A 1 15.97 4.82 -9.00
N THR A 2 15.38 4.36 -7.91
CA THR A 2 16.09 4.23 -6.63
C THR A 2 16.64 2.81 -6.56
N THR A 3 17.92 2.66 -6.86
CA THR A 3 18.61 1.37 -6.91
C THR A 3 18.67 0.75 -5.51
N THR A 4 17.89 -0.32 -5.30
CA THR A 4 17.97 -1.22 -4.14
C THR A 4 19.44 -1.60 -3.88
N GLY A 5 19.94 -1.36 -2.66
CA GLY A 5 21.34 -1.60 -2.28
C GLY A 5 22.24 -0.37 -2.12
N SER A 6 21.76 0.83 -2.39
CA SER A 6 22.52 2.08 -2.14
C SER A 6 22.43 2.52 -0.67
N GLN A 7 23.51 3.05 -0.11
CA GLN A 7 23.47 3.69 1.22
C GLN A 7 22.63 4.97 1.16
N ILE A 8 21.64 5.05 2.04
CA ILE A 8 20.77 6.18 2.28
C ILE A 8 21.17 6.80 3.61
N GLN A 9 21.27 8.13 3.66
CA GLN A 9 21.46 8.85 4.91
C GLN A 9 20.11 9.30 5.47
N ILE A 10 19.85 8.97 6.72
CA ILE A 10 18.65 9.41 7.43
C ILE A 10 18.67 10.95 7.54
N THR A 11 17.64 11.63 7.06
CA THR A 11 17.58 13.12 7.01
C THR A 11 17.08 13.74 8.31
N ARG A 12 16.22 13.02 9.05
CA ARG A 12 15.67 13.40 10.36
C ARG A 12 15.50 12.18 11.26
N ASP A 13 15.40 12.40 12.56
CA ASP A 13 15.10 11.32 13.51
C ASP A 13 13.78 10.63 13.12
N VAL A 14 13.80 9.30 13.11
CA VAL A 14 12.66 8.48 12.69
C VAL A 14 12.48 7.28 13.60
N SER A 15 11.21 6.98 13.91
CA SER A 15 10.86 5.79 14.69
C SER A 15 10.86 4.57 13.77
N ALA A 16 11.63 3.55 14.15
CA ALA A 16 11.73 2.30 13.43
C ALA A 16 11.50 1.11 14.38
N VAL A 17 11.09 -0.03 13.84
CA VAL A 17 10.89 -1.25 14.61
C VAL A 17 11.97 -2.25 14.24
N GLN A 18 12.76 -2.68 15.22
CA GLN A 18 13.82 -3.65 15.00
C GLN A 18 13.22 -5.03 14.65
N ILE A 19 13.65 -5.62 13.55
CA ILE A 19 13.26 -6.98 13.14
C ILE A 19 14.35 -7.96 13.60
N PRO A 20 14.04 -9.11 14.23
CA PRO A 20 12.71 -9.64 14.58
C PRO A 20 12.20 -9.25 15.98
N ALA A 21 12.99 -8.49 16.75
CA ALA A 21 12.72 -8.22 18.18
C ALA A 21 11.43 -7.43 18.44
N GLY A 22 10.89 -6.71 17.44
CA GLY A 22 9.68 -5.90 17.56
C GLY A 22 9.84 -4.64 18.42
N THR A 23 11.05 -4.33 18.87
CA THR A 23 11.34 -3.18 19.73
C THR A 23 11.35 -1.90 18.91
N ALA A 24 10.65 -0.86 19.37
CA ALA A 24 10.73 0.47 18.79
C ALA A 24 12.08 1.12 19.11
N VAL A 25 12.78 1.57 18.09
CA VAL A 25 14.11 2.18 18.15
C VAL A 25 14.10 3.44 17.28
N THR A 26 14.63 4.54 17.80
CA THR A 26 14.81 5.76 17.01
C THR A 26 16.12 5.70 16.24
N LEU A 27 16.04 5.82 14.92
CA LEU A 27 17.21 6.05 14.07
C LEU A 27 17.44 7.55 13.97
N THR A 28 18.64 7.99 14.34
CA THR A 28 19.01 9.41 14.36
C THR A 28 19.33 9.96 12.97
N ALA A 29 19.08 11.25 12.77
CA ALA A 29 19.53 12.01 11.61
C ALA A 29 21.05 11.84 11.39
N GLY A 30 21.45 11.65 10.15
CA GLY A 30 22.85 11.39 9.75
C GLY A 30 23.25 9.90 9.76
N SER A 31 22.42 9.01 10.31
CA SER A 31 22.70 7.58 10.28
C SER A 31 22.66 7.01 8.86
N LEU A 32 23.66 6.19 8.52
CA LEU A 32 23.74 5.52 7.23
C LEU A 32 23.03 4.17 7.29
N VAL A 33 22.05 4.00 6.41
CA VAL A 33 21.26 2.78 6.29
C VAL A 33 21.27 2.29 4.84
N VAL A 34 21.00 1.01 4.63
CA VAL A 34 20.85 0.43 3.29
C VAL A 34 19.42 -0.03 3.14
N LEU A 35 18.71 0.44 2.11
CA LEU A 35 17.35 -0.01 1.84
C LEU A 35 17.38 -1.45 1.29
N THR A 36 16.82 -2.37 2.06
CA THR A 36 16.77 -3.80 1.72
C THR A 36 15.49 -4.14 0.97
N GLN A 37 14.34 -3.61 1.44
CA GLN A 37 13.03 -3.88 0.85
C GLN A 37 12.07 -2.68 1.04
N SER A 38 11.15 -2.52 0.09
CA SER A 38 10.03 -1.58 0.13
C SER A 38 8.74 -2.36 -0.17
N MET A 39 7.88 -2.57 0.83
CA MET A 39 6.65 -3.36 0.67
C MET A 39 5.48 -2.73 1.43
N GLY A 40 4.39 -2.46 0.69
CA GLY A 40 3.05 -2.26 1.25
C GLY A 40 2.94 -1.23 2.36
N GLY A 41 3.54 -0.04 2.20
CA GLY A 41 3.49 1.02 3.19
C GLY A 41 4.55 0.93 4.28
N SER A 42 5.65 0.19 4.07
CA SER A 42 6.81 0.19 4.96
C SER A 42 8.13 -0.07 4.24
N PHE A 43 9.22 0.40 4.83
CA PHE A 43 10.58 0.22 4.35
C PHE A 43 11.41 -0.59 5.34
N THR A 44 12.09 -1.62 4.86
CA THR A 44 13.05 -2.37 5.65
C THR A 44 14.44 -1.88 5.30
N VAL A 45 15.15 -1.33 6.28
CA VAL A 45 16.50 -0.82 6.15
C VAL A 45 17.47 -1.59 7.04
N HIS A 46 18.70 -1.77 6.57
CA HIS A 46 19.81 -2.27 7.37
C HIS A 46 20.66 -1.09 7.86
N ALA A 47 20.66 -0.82 9.16
CA ALA A 47 21.48 0.23 9.76
C ALA A 47 22.82 -0.33 10.26
N GLN A 48 23.88 0.48 10.21
CA GLN A 48 25.19 0.11 10.76
C GLN A 48 25.33 0.43 12.25
N SER A 49 24.57 1.42 12.74
CA SER A 49 24.62 1.87 14.13
C SER A 49 23.26 2.44 14.53
N PRO A 50 22.48 1.73 15.37
CA PRO A 50 22.69 0.35 15.81
C PRO A 50 22.68 -0.66 14.64
N SER A 51 23.51 -1.71 14.72
CA SER A 51 23.59 -2.72 13.65
C SER A 51 22.33 -3.60 13.65
N GLY A 52 21.62 -3.69 12.53
CA GLY A 52 20.48 -4.58 12.40
C GLY A 52 19.49 -4.17 11.31
N LEU A 53 18.40 -4.94 11.20
CA LEU A 53 17.29 -4.64 10.31
C LEU A 53 16.21 -3.87 11.07
N PHE A 54 15.75 -2.79 10.46
CA PHE A 54 14.76 -1.89 11.01
C PHE A 54 13.66 -1.67 9.99
N ARG A 55 12.42 -1.78 10.44
CA ARG A 55 11.24 -1.42 9.64
C ARG A 55 10.84 0.01 9.96
N ILE A 56 10.80 0.86 8.96
CA ILE A 56 10.31 2.23 9.01
C ILE A 56 8.91 2.24 8.39
N ALA A 57 7.97 2.96 9.01
CA ALA A 57 6.63 3.13 8.46
C ALA A 57 6.70 3.95 7.16
N GLY A 58 5.82 3.67 6.21
CA GLY A 58 5.81 4.38 4.93
C GLY A 58 5.43 5.86 5.06
N SER A 59 4.74 6.24 6.13
CA SER A 59 4.50 7.65 6.52
C SER A 59 5.80 8.41 6.83
N ASP A 60 6.89 7.71 7.14
CA ASP A 60 8.21 8.29 7.41
C ASP A 60 9.19 8.09 6.23
N ALA A 61 8.68 7.91 5.00
CA ALA A 61 9.50 7.79 3.79
C ALA A 61 10.48 8.96 3.63
N ASP A 62 10.06 10.17 4.03
CA ASP A 62 10.83 11.40 3.91
C ASP A 62 12.13 11.36 4.73
N ALA A 63 12.16 10.59 5.82
CA ALA A 63 13.35 10.38 6.62
C ALA A 63 14.45 9.63 5.86
N LEU A 64 14.07 8.86 4.84
CA LEU A 64 14.97 8.16 3.92
C LEU A 64 15.24 8.95 2.64
N GLY A 65 14.71 10.17 2.51
CA GLY A 65 14.72 10.90 1.24
C GLY A 65 13.91 10.20 0.14
N LEU A 66 12.97 9.33 0.53
CA LEU A 66 12.02 8.66 -0.35
C LEU A 66 10.67 9.38 -0.26
N THR A 67 9.85 9.27 -1.30
CA THR A 67 8.47 9.77 -1.26
C THR A 67 7.54 8.68 -0.70
N ALA A 68 6.38 9.09 -0.15
CA ALA A 68 5.33 8.16 0.26
C ALA A 68 4.87 7.25 -0.90
N GLU A 69 5.01 7.74 -2.15
CA GLU A 69 4.77 6.97 -3.37
C GLU A 69 5.77 5.80 -3.53
N ASP A 70 7.06 6.01 -3.22
CA ASP A 70 8.07 4.94 -3.17
C ASP A 70 7.79 3.91 -2.05
N ALA A 71 7.05 4.31 -1.01
CA ALA A 71 6.64 3.44 0.09
C ALA A 71 5.42 2.57 -0.24
N GLY A 72 4.65 2.93 -1.28
CA GLY A 72 3.25 2.51 -1.41
C GLY A 72 2.40 2.90 -0.19
N ALA A 73 2.80 3.96 0.53
CA ALA A 73 2.07 4.44 1.69
C ALA A 73 0.89 5.28 1.23
N ALA A 74 -0.28 4.99 1.78
CA ALA A 74 -1.46 5.78 1.53
C ALA A 74 -1.20 7.24 1.95
N SER A 75 -1.26 8.15 0.99
CA SER A 75 -1.16 9.59 1.22
C SER A 75 -2.20 10.03 2.23
N THR A 76 -1.78 10.67 3.32
CA THR A 76 -2.68 11.24 4.33
C THR A 76 -3.18 12.64 3.94
N GLU A 77 -2.60 13.25 2.90
CA GLU A 77 -3.00 14.55 2.36
C GLU A 77 -3.82 14.37 1.09
N GLY A 78 -5.14 14.55 1.22
CA GLY A 78 -6.10 14.35 0.14
C GLY A 78 -7.54 14.42 0.66
N THR A 79 -8.52 14.41 -0.24
CA THR A 79 -9.92 14.21 0.15
C THR A 79 -10.09 12.83 0.77
N LEU A 80 -11.20 12.57 1.45
CA LEU A 80 -11.51 11.22 1.94
C LEU A 80 -11.47 10.18 0.80
N GLU A 81 -11.91 10.58 -0.39
CA GLU A 81 -11.87 9.77 -1.60
C GLU A 81 -10.43 9.35 -1.96
N ASP A 82 -9.49 10.29 -1.94
CA ASP A 82 -8.07 10.01 -2.19
C ASP A 82 -7.51 9.02 -1.17
N ARG A 83 -7.81 9.21 0.12
CA ARG A 83 -7.39 8.30 1.19
C ARG A 83 -7.95 6.90 1.02
N VAL A 84 -9.20 6.78 0.54
CA VAL A 84 -9.83 5.49 0.22
C VAL A 84 -9.12 4.81 -0.95
N TRP A 85 -8.86 5.53 -2.04
CA TRP A 85 -8.09 5.01 -3.17
C TRP A 85 -6.69 4.57 -2.78
N ALA A 86 -6.00 5.39 -2.00
CA ALA A 86 -4.66 5.11 -1.50
C ALA A 86 -4.65 3.86 -0.61
N GLN A 87 -5.71 3.68 0.19
CA GLN A 87 -5.86 2.48 1.01
C GLN A 87 -6.15 1.22 0.17
N LEU A 88 -6.96 1.32 -0.89
CA LEU A 88 -7.17 0.24 -1.85
C LEU A 88 -5.88 -0.13 -2.61
N LYS A 89 -5.00 0.82 -2.90
CA LYS A 89 -3.66 0.56 -3.48
C LYS A 89 -2.76 -0.27 -2.56
N THR A 90 -3.07 -0.39 -1.27
CA THR A 90 -2.35 -1.29 -0.36
C THR A 90 -2.84 -2.74 -0.42
N CYS A 91 -3.94 -3.02 -1.12
CA CYS A 91 -4.43 -4.38 -1.37
C CYS A 91 -3.74 -4.99 -2.57
N TYR A 92 -3.06 -6.11 -2.37
CA TYR A 92 -2.33 -6.83 -3.40
C TYR A 92 -3.03 -8.13 -3.74
N ASP A 93 -2.99 -8.48 -5.02
CA ASP A 93 -3.39 -9.81 -5.44
C ASP A 93 -2.31 -10.83 -4.98
N PRO A 94 -2.68 -11.95 -4.33
CA PRO A 94 -1.72 -12.93 -3.83
C PRO A 94 -1.04 -13.72 -4.96
N GLU A 95 -1.62 -13.77 -6.16
CA GLU A 95 -1.07 -14.46 -7.32
C GLU A 95 -0.25 -13.52 -8.21
N ILE A 96 -0.62 -12.24 -8.26
CA ILE A 96 0.05 -11.21 -9.08
C ILE A 96 0.60 -10.11 -8.16
N PRO A 97 1.92 -9.81 -8.15
CA PRO A 97 2.56 -8.85 -7.25
C PRO A 97 2.28 -7.37 -7.63
N VAL A 98 1.01 -7.04 -7.91
CA VAL A 98 0.49 -5.72 -8.25
C VAL A 98 -0.77 -5.50 -7.41
N ASN A 99 -1.04 -4.23 -7.07
CA ASN A 99 -2.22 -3.90 -6.29
C ASN A 99 -3.51 -3.96 -7.13
N ILE A 100 -4.64 -4.15 -6.47
CA ILE A 100 -5.95 -4.32 -7.12
C ILE A 100 -6.38 -3.09 -7.94
N VAL A 101 -5.88 -1.90 -7.59
CA VAL A 101 -6.20 -0.66 -8.31
C VAL A 101 -5.43 -0.60 -9.62
N ASP A 102 -4.11 -0.83 -9.58
CA ASP A 102 -3.24 -0.83 -10.76
C ASP A 102 -3.47 -2.03 -11.67
N LEU A 103 -3.96 -3.16 -11.13
CA LEU A 103 -4.47 -4.26 -11.95
C LEU A 103 -5.77 -3.91 -12.69
N GLY A 104 -6.43 -2.81 -12.33
CA GLY A 104 -7.72 -2.44 -12.89
C GLY A 104 -8.86 -3.35 -12.42
N LEU A 105 -8.74 -3.94 -11.23
CA LEU A 105 -9.79 -4.77 -10.64
C LEU A 105 -10.89 -3.93 -10.00
N VAL A 106 -10.59 -2.69 -9.60
CA VAL A 106 -11.58 -1.78 -9.00
C VAL A 106 -12.30 -1.00 -10.11
N TYR A 107 -13.60 -1.20 -10.26
CA TYR A 107 -14.42 -0.57 -11.30
C TYR A 107 -15.08 0.72 -10.83
N SER A 108 -15.55 0.75 -9.59
CA SER A 108 -16.14 1.95 -9.02
C SER A 108 -15.89 2.00 -7.51
N MET A 109 -15.71 3.21 -7.01
CA MET A 109 -15.69 3.51 -5.59
C MET A 109 -16.60 4.71 -5.36
N GLU A 110 -17.59 4.56 -4.49
CA GLU A 110 -18.55 5.60 -4.14
C GLU A 110 -18.56 5.80 -2.63
N LEU A 111 -18.58 7.07 -2.22
CA LEU A 111 -18.72 7.46 -0.81
C LEU A 111 -20.13 7.98 -0.55
N LYS A 112 -20.83 7.32 0.38
CA LYS A 112 -22.17 7.72 0.83
C LYS A 112 -22.12 8.22 2.27
N ASP A 113 -23.09 9.04 2.64
CA ASP A 113 -23.29 9.46 4.03
C ASP A 113 -23.82 8.31 4.88
N ALA A 114 -23.22 8.11 6.06
CA ALA A 114 -23.62 7.11 7.05
C ALA A 114 -23.69 7.74 8.45
N SER A 115 -24.40 7.10 9.36
CA SER A 115 -24.51 7.60 10.74
C SER A 115 -23.15 7.60 11.42
N GLY A 116 -22.57 8.79 11.61
CA GLY A 116 -21.28 8.97 12.28
C GLY A 116 -20.06 8.99 11.35
N GLY A 117 -20.23 9.05 10.03
CA GLY A 117 -19.13 9.19 9.07
C GLY A 117 -19.55 8.90 7.64
N LYS A 118 -18.72 8.20 6.89
CA LYS A 118 -19.00 7.81 5.51
C LYS A 118 -19.05 6.29 5.35
N ARG A 119 -19.82 5.85 4.36
CA ARG A 119 -19.84 4.48 3.86
C ARG A 119 -19.11 4.42 2.52
N ALA A 120 -18.16 3.49 2.39
CA ALA A 120 -17.49 3.21 1.14
C ALA A 120 -18.13 2.00 0.46
N ASP A 121 -18.72 2.21 -0.72
CA ASP A 121 -19.22 1.13 -1.58
C ASP A 121 -18.25 0.98 -2.76
N VAL A 122 -17.61 -0.19 -2.85
CA VAL A 122 -16.63 -0.52 -3.89
C VAL A 122 -17.16 -1.66 -4.74
N LYS A 123 -17.11 -1.50 -6.07
CA LYS A 123 -17.32 -2.59 -7.00
C LYS A 123 -15.99 -2.99 -7.60
N MET A 124 -15.66 -4.26 -7.48
CA MET A 124 -14.45 -4.82 -8.04
C MET A 124 -14.74 -6.11 -8.81
N THR A 125 -13.79 -6.52 -9.63
CA THR A 125 -13.81 -7.79 -10.35
C THR A 125 -12.59 -8.63 -10.00
N LEU A 126 -12.45 -9.79 -10.65
CA LEU A 126 -11.31 -10.68 -10.50
C LEU A 126 -10.69 -10.98 -11.85
N THR A 127 -9.40 -11.33 -11.81
CA THR A 127 -8.62 -11.73 -12.99
C THR A 127 -9.17 -13.00 -13.66
N ALA A 128 -9.81 -13.89 -12.89
CA ALA A 128 -10.40 -15.12 -13.40
C ALA A 128 -11.79 -15.43 -12.77
N PRO A 129 -12.77 -15.87 -13.57
CA PRO A 129 -14.05 -16.34 -13.08
C PRO A 129 -13.87 -17.59 -12.22
N GLY A 130 -14.42 -17.58 -11.00
CA GLY A 130 -14.33 -18.72 -10.07
C GLY A 130 -13.00 -18.83 -9.31
N CYS A 131 -12.15 -17.80 -9.29
CA CYS A 131 -11.00 -17.78 -8.40
C CYS A 131 -11.46 -17.83 -6.93
N GLY A 132 -11.12 -18.91 -6.22
CA GLY A 132 -11.50 -19.10 -4.81
C GLY A 132 -10.94 -18.03 -3.86
N MET A 133 -9.97 -17.23 -4.33
CA MET A 133 -9.34 -16.15 -3.58
C MET A 133 -10.11 -14.82 -3.65
N GLY A 134 -11.08 -14.69 -4.56
CA GLY A 134 -11.85 -13.45 -4.73
C GLY A 134 -12.50 -12.92 -3.45
N PRO A 135 -13.22 -13.75 -2.69
CA PRO A 135 -13.80 -13.36 -1.40
C PRO A 135 -12.74 -12.90 -0.40
N SER A 136 -11.53 -13.49 -0.42
CA SER A 136 -10.44 -13.11 0.46
C SER A 136 -9.87 -11.73 0.12
N ILE A 137 -9.70 -11.43 -1.18
CA ILE A 137 -9.23 -10.11 -1.63
C ILE A 137 -10.28 -9.03 -1.29
N ALA A 138 -11.56 -9.31 -1.56
CA ALA A 138 -12.65 -8.40 -1.21
C ALA A 138 -12.74 -8.15 0.31
N ALA A 139 -12.52 -9.19 1.12
CA ALA A 139 -12.48 -9.07 2.57
C ALA A 139 -11.26 -8.24 3.06
N ASP A 140 -10.07 -8.44 2.48
CA ASP A 140 -8.88 -7.63 2.79
C ASP A 140 -9.11 -6.15 2.45
N ALA A 141 -9.66 -5.87 1.26
CA ALA A 141 -10.04 -4.52 0.85
C ALA A 141 -11.02 -3.89 1.82
N LYS A 142 -12.09 -4.60 2.17
CA LYS A 142 -13.09 -4.13 3.14
C LYS A 142 -12.44 -3.81 4.50
N GLN A 143 -11.61 -4.71 5.02
CA GLN A 143 -10.96 -4.52 6.33
C GLN A 143 -10.01 -3.31 6.33
N LYS A 144 -9.28 -3.09 5.24
CA LYS A 144 -8.39 -1.94 5.08
C LYS A 144 -9.16 -0.63 4.99
N LEU A 145 -10.30 -0.61 4.29
CA LEU A 145 -11.18 0.56 4.25
C LEU A 145 -11.74 0.90 5.64
N LEU A 146 -12.18 -0.10 6.40
CA LEU A 146 -12.67 0.06 7.78
C LEU A 146 -11.57 0.50 8.76
N SER A 147 -10.29 0.43 8.37
CA SER A 147 -9.20 0.96 9.18
C SER A 147 -9.06 2.48 9.08
N LEU A 148 -9.75 3.12 8.12
CA LEU A 148 -9.80 4.58 8.02
C LEU A 148 -10.80 5.13 9.05
N PRO A 149 -10.40 6.09 9.91
CA PRO A 149 -11.26 6.59 10.99
C PRO A 149 -12.53 7.30 10.51
N ASP A 150 -12.54 7.76 9.26
CA ASP A 150 -13.66 8.46 8.62
C ASP A 150 -14.69 7.51 7.98
N ILE A 151 -14.34 6.22 7.81
CA ILE A 151 -15.19 5.20 7.21
C ILE A 151 -15.84 4.36 8.32
N GLN A 152 -17.16 4.46 8.46
CA GLN A 152 -17.92 3.69 9.43
C GLN A 152 -18.41 2.36 8.86
N GLU A 153 -18.68 2.34 7.56
CA GLU A 153 -19.18 1.17 6.85
C GLU A 153 -18.42 0.98 5.54
N ALA A 154 -18.09 -0.25 5.20
CA ALA A 154 -17.48 -0.58 3.92
C ALA A 154 -18.15 -1.82 3.32
N GLU A 155 -18.49 -1.73 2.05
CA GLU A 155 -19.05 -2.81 1.25
C GLU A 155 -18.22 -2.97 -0.01
N VAL A 156 -17.79 -4.21 -0.27
CA VAL A 156 -17.02 -4.55 -1.47
C VAL A 156 -17.81 -5.62 -2.20
N GLU A 157 -18.39 -5.24 -3.34
CA GLU A 157 -19.16 -6.12 -4.22
C GLU A 157 -18.25 -6.64 -5.33
N VAL A 158 -18.23 -7.96 -5.51
CA VAL A 158 -17.50 -8.60 -6.61
C VAL A 158 -18.46 -8.78 -7.78
N VAL A 159 -18.21 -8.04 -8.87
CA VAL A 159 -18.94 -8.10 -10.13
C VAL A 159 -18.13 -8.86 -11.19
N TRP A 160 -18.84 -9.56 -12.06
CA TRP A 160 -18.25 -10.34 -13.16
C TRP A 160 -18.38 -9.66 -14.52
N GLU A 161 -19.20 -8.62 -14.60
CA GLU A 161 -19.44 -7.83 -15.81
C GLU A 161 -19.13 -6.35 -15.54
N PRO A 162 -18.32 -5.70 -16.39
CA PRO A 162 -17.59 -6.27 -17.54
C PRO A 162 -16.53 -7.29 -17.10
N GLN A 163 -16.18 -8.25 -17.98
CA GLN A 163 -15.12 -9.21 -17.70
C GLN A 163 -13.76 -8.49 -17.72
N TRP A 164 -12.94 -8.75 -16.71
CA TRP A 164 -11.59 -8.20 -16.63
C TRP A 164 -10.73 -8.66 -17.82
N ASN A 165 -9.86 -7.77 -18.30
CA ASN A 165 -8.83 -8.12 -19.27
C ASN A 165 -7.53 -7.33 -19.01
N PRO A 166 -6.37 -7.85 -19.46
CA PRO A 166 -5.06 -7.22 -19.21
C PRO A 166 -4.92 -5.79 -19.76
N SER A 167 -5.78 -5.37 -20.69
CA SER A 167 -5.78 -3.99 -21.19
C SER A 167 -6.28 -2.98 -20.14
N MET A 168 -6.95 -3.45 -19.09
CA MET A 168 -7.41 -2.64 -17.96
C MET A 168 -6.30 -2.31 -16.96
N ILE A 169 -5.13 -2.95 -17.07
CA ILE A 169 -3.99 -2.70 -16.18
C ILE A 169 -3.45 -1.28 -16.44
N SER A 170 -3.22 -0.53 -15.36
CA SER A 170 -2.67 0.82 -15.42
C SER A 170 -1.24 0.81 -15.99
N PRO A 171 -0.74 1.95 -16.52
CA PRO A 171 0.64 2.05 -16.97
C PRO A 171 1.65 1.69 -15.86
N GLU A 172 1.36 2.06 -14.62
CA GLU A 172 2.16 1.71 -13.43
C GLU A 172 2.15 0.20 -13.16
N GLY A 173 0.98 -0.44 -13.26
CA GLY A 173 0.84 -1.89 -13.13
C GLY A 173 1.56 -2.65 -14.23
N LYS A 174 1.48 -2.18 -15.48
CA LYS A 174 2.20 -2.76 -16.62
C LYS A 174 3.72 -2.67 -16.46
N ALA A 175 4.22 -1.52 -16.01
CA ALA A 175 5.64 -1.33 -15.70
C ALA A 175 6.12 -2.29 -14.60
N ARG A 176 5.31 -2.54 -13.56
CA ARG A 176 5.62 -3.53 -12.51
C ARG A 176 5.68 -4.96 -13.05
N LEU A 177 4.85 -5.28 -14.03
CA LEU A 177 4.82 -6.60 -14.68
C LEU A 177 5.85 -6.75 -15.81
N GLY A 178 6.55 -5.68 -16.19
CA GLY A 178 7.50 -5.69 -17.31
C GLY A 178 6.83 -5.84 -18.67
N ILE A 179 5.58 -5.40 -18.80
CA ILE A 179 4.81 -5.44 -20.05
C ILE A 179 4.83 -4.02 -20.63
N GLU A 180 5.49 -3.82 -21.77
CA GLU A 180 5.42 -2.60 -22.58
C GLU A 180 4.21 -2.61 -23.52
#